data_AF-A0A956PUD6-F1
#
_entry.id   AF-A0A956PUD6-F1
#
_cell.length_a   1.000
_cell.length_b   1.000
_cell.length_c   1.000
_cell.angle_alpha   90.00
_cell.angle_beta   90.00
_cell.angle_gamma   90.00
#
_symmetry.space_group_name_H-M   'P 1'
#
loop_
_entity.id
_entity.type
_entity.pdbx_description
1 polymer ?
#
loop_
_entity_poly.entity_id
_entity_poly.type
_entity_poly.pdbx_seq_one_letter_code
_entity_poly.pdbx_strand_id
1 'polypeptide(L)'
;MLHTLRWSYVAAFSILAVLVVASHLLLDRWLKAEERTGQVLILVGRQRTLSERILRLSVSKDDSVRLRKACLRFQYTHQQLFEGPEPLVTTIPPKLFESFESILAEADKALHGQTVDDEMAFWQRTFLINMDLVTDSLGESSLSSIRKLRQDAVMVAGVLLLVILLQAVFIF
;
A
#
# COMPACT_ATOMS: atom_id res chain seq x y z
N MET A 1 -13.82 -24.96 -48.28
CA MET A 1 -14.21 -25.51 -46.96
C MET A 1 -13.02 -25.78 -46.04
N LEU A 2 -12.03 -26.60 -46.42
CA LEU A 2 -10.84 -26.85 -45.57
C LEU A 2 -9.99 -25.59 -45.30
N HIS A 3 -9.80 -24.73 -46.31
CA HIS A 3 -8.98 -23.51 -46.16
C HIS A 3 -9.64 -22.47 -45.23
N THR A 4 -10.97 -22.31 -45.32
CA THR A 4 -11.75 -21.41 -44.46
C THR A 4 -11.81 -21.90 -43.01
N LEU A 5 -11.91 -23.21 -42.78
CA LEU A 5 -11.76 -23.80 -41.44
C LEU A 5 -10.38 -23.49 -40.85
N ARG A 6 -9.31 -23.69 -41.64
CA ARG A 6 -7.93 -23.47 -41.18
C ARG A 6 -7.68 -22.04 -40.72
N TRP A 7 -8.13 -21.04 -41.48
CA TRP A 7 -7.99 -19.62 -41.11
C TRP A 7 -8.85 -19.23 -39.90
N SER A 8 -10.06 -19.82 -39.78
CA SER A 8 -10.89 -19.63 -38.58
C SER A 8 -10.19 -20.16 -37.32
N TYR A 9 -9.60 -21.36 -37.38
CA TYR A 9 -8.82 -21.91 -36.27
C TYR A 9 -7.58 -21.07 -35.94
N VAL A 10 -6.84 -20.60 -36.95
CA VAL A 10 -5.66 -19.74 -36.71
C VAL A 10 -6.06 -18.42 -36.05
N ALA A 11 -7.15 -17.79 -36.51
CA ALA A 11 -7.69 -16.58 -35.89
C ALA A 11 -8.16 -16.85 -34.45
N ALA A 12 -8.87 -17.95 -34.24
CA ALA A 12 -9.34 -18.41 -32.94
C ALA A 12 -8.20 -18.56 -31.92
N PHE A 13 -7.17 -19.33 -32.27
CA PHE A 13 -6.01 -19.54 -31.40
C PHE A 13 -5.20 -18.27 -31.17
N SER A 14 -5.11 -17.39 -32.17
CA SER A 14 -4.42 -16.10 -32.02
C SER A 14 -5.15 -15.18 -31.04
N ILE A 15 -6.48 -15.11 -31.13
CA ILE A 15 -7.31 -14.34 -30.18
C ILE A 15 -7.16 -14.94 -28.77
N LEU A 16 -7.24 -16.26 -28.64
CA LEU A 16 -7.07 -16.95 -27.36
C LEU A 16 -5.70 -16.65 -26.74
N ALA A 17 -4.62 -16.67 -27.54
CA ALA A 17 -3.28 -16.33 -27.09
C ALA A 17 -3.18 -14.87 -26.59
N VAL A 18 -3.75 -13.91 -27.32
CA VAL A 18 -3.78 -12.50 -26.89
C VAL A 18 -4.56 -12.34 -25.58
N LEU A 19 -5.69 -13.03 -25.44
CA LEU A 19 -6.50 -13.00 -24.22
C LEU A 19 -5.76 -13.60 -23.01
N VAL A 20 -5.05 -14.71 -23.19
CA VAL A 20 -4.23 -15.30 -22.11
C VAL A 20 -3.15 -14.34 -21.65
N VAL A 21 -2.46 -13.68 -22.59
CA VAL A 21 -1.46 -12.65 -22.26
C VAL A 21 -2.11 -11.48 -21.53
N ALA A 22 -3.27 -11.00 -21.99
CA ALA A 22 -3.99 -9.92 -21.33
C ALA A 22 -4.41 -10.28 -19.89
N SER A 23 -4.88 -11.51 -19.65
CA SER A 23 -5.20 -12.01 -18.32
C SER A 23 -3.99 -12.04 -17.40
N HIS A 24 -2.82 -12.49 -17.88
CA HIS A 24 -1.58 -12.48 -17.11
C HIS A 24 -1.15 -11.04 -16.74
N LEU A 25 -1.22 -10.11 -17.69
CA LEU A 25 -0.88 -8.71 -17.43
C LEU A 25 -1.81 -8.07 -16.39
N LEU A 26 -3.11 -8.40 -16.40
CA LEU A 26 -4.05 -7.94 -15.39
C LEU A 26 -3.75 -8.54 -14.01
N LEU A 27 -3.41 -9.83 -13.96
CA LEU A 27 -3.06 -10.51 -12.72
C LEU A 27 -1.78 -9.93 -12.10
N ASP A 28 -0.75 -9.68 -12.90
CA ASP A 28 0.48 -9.03 -12.45
C ASP A 28 0.24 -7.62 -11.92
N ARG A 29 -0.63 -6.84 -12.58
CA ARG A 29 -1.02 -5.51 -12.09
C ARG A 29 -1.74 -5.58 -10.76
N TRP A 30 -2.62 -6.57 -10.60
CA TRP A 30 -3.35 -6.77 -9.34
C TRP A 30 -2.43 -7.18 -8.20
N LEU A 31 -1.54 -8.15 -8.42
CA LEU A 31 -0.54 -8.57 -7.43
C LEU A 31 0.37 -7.41 -7.01
N LYS A 32 0.86 -6.60 -7.96
CA LYS A 32 1.69 -5.43 -7.63
C LYS A 32 0.94 -4.38 -6.82
N ALA A 33 -0.34 -4.14 -7.13
CA ALA A 33 -1.16 -3.21 -6.37
C ALA A 33 -1.38 -3.70 -4.93
N GLU A 34 -1.69 -4.99 -4.76
CA GLU A 34 -1.89 -5.61 -3.46
C GLU A 34 -0.60 -5.66 -2.64
N GLU A 35 0.53 -6.01 -3.24
CA GLU A 35 1.84 -6.00 -2.60
C GLU A 35 2.19 -4.60 -2.08
N ARG A 36 2.00 -3.56 -2.91
CA ARG A 36 2.24 -2.18 -2.50
C ARG A 36 1.35 -1.80 -1.31
N THR A 37 0.05 -2.08 -1.36
CA THR A 37 -0.86 -1.79 -0.24
C THR A 37 -0.46 -2.55 1.03
N GLY A 38 -0.10 -3.83 0.92
CA GLY A 38 0.36 -4.64 2.03
C GLY A 38 1.64 -4.09 2.68
N GLN A 39 2.61 -3.68 1.87
CA GLN A 39 3.84 -3.03 2.35
C GLN A 39 3.52 -1.76 3.13
N VAL A 40 2.62 -0.90 2.63
CA VAL A 40 2.23 0.33 3.33
C VAL A 40 1.57 0.03 4.66
N LEU A 41 0.63 -0.93 4.71
CA LEU A 41 -0.05 -1.30 5.94
C LEU A 41 0.94 -1.79 7.02
N ILE A 42 1.94 -2.58 6.63
CA ILE A 42 3.00 -3.05 7.52
C ILE A 42 3.82 -1.87 8.07
N LEU A 43 4.24 -0.94 7.20
CA LEU A 43 5.04 0.21 7.62
C LEU A 43 4.24 1.18 8.49
N VAL A 44 2.97 1.40 8.18
CA VAL A 44 2.04 2.20 9.01
C VAL A 44 1.85 1.56 10.39
N GLY A 45 1.62 0.25 10.46
CA GLY A 45 1.55 -0.47 11.73
C GLY A 45 2.85 -0.32 12.53
N ARG A 46 3.99 -0.42 11.86
CA ARG A 46 5.31 -0.23 12.48
C ARG A 46 5.50 1.18 13.03
N GLN A 47 5.06 2.23 12.32
CA GLN A 47 5.08 3.62 12.80
C GLN A 47 4.32 3.76 14.12
N ARG A 48 3.12 3.19 14.23
CA ARG A 48 2.29 3.23 15.44
C ARG A 48 2.97 2.55 16.62
N THR A 49 3.49 1.34 16.41
CA THR A 49 4.22 0.62 17.47
C THR A 49 5.48 1.37 17.90
N LEU A 50 6.18 2.02 16.96
CA LEU A 50 7.37 2.80 17.26
C LEU A 50 7.02 4.07 18.05
N SER A 51 5.97 4.81 17.69
CA SER A 51 5.57 6.02 18.44
C SER A 51 5.19 5.72 19.89
N GLU A 52 4.42 4.64 20.12
CA GLU A 52 4.09 4.17 21.47
C GLU A 52 5.33 3.70 22.25
N ARG A 53 6.27 3.05 21.56
CA ARG A 53 7.52 2.61 22.18
C ARG A 53 8.41 3.78 22.56
N ILE A 54 8.49 4.80 21.71
CA ILE A 54 9.25 6.03 21.98
C ILE A 54 8.65 6.73 23.20
N LEU A 55 7.34 6.94 23.25
CA LEU A 55 6.66 7.53 24.42
C LEU A 55 6.99 6.78 25.71
N ARG A 56 6.84 5.45 25.73
CA ARG A 56 7.14 4.64 26.92
C ARG A 56 8.60 4.73 27.37
N LEU A 57 9.54 4.67 26.43
CA LEU A 57 10.97 4.75 26.73
C LEU A 57 11.39 6.16 27.20
N SER A 58 10.80 7.21 26.62
CA SER A 58 11.04 8.59 27.03
C SER A 58 10.55 8.86 28.47
N VAL A 59 9.40 8.30 28.86
CA VAL A 59 8.85 8.43 30.22
C VAL A 59 9.65 7.61 31.24
N SER A 60 10.03 6.38 30.90
CA SER A 60 10.76 5.47 31.80
C SER A 60 12.21 5.90 32.06
N LYS A 61 12.85 6.61 31.13
CA LYS A 61 14.27 7.05 31.20
C LYS A 61 15.31 5.93 31.41
N ASP A 62 14.92 4.66 31.40
CA ASP A 62 15.79 3.53 31.76
C ASP A 62 16.79 3.11 30.67
N ASP A 63 16.55 3.43 29.39
CA ASP A 63 17.38 2.91 28.30
C ASP A 63 17.47 3.87 27.09
N SER A 64 18.39 4.83 27.19
CA SER A 64 18.68 5.82 26.14
C SER A 64 19.15 5.19 24.82
N VAL A 65 19.84 4.04 24.89
CA VAL A 65 20.29 3.31 23.69
C VAL A 65 19.09 2.74 22.92
N ARG A 66 18.13 2.13 23.62
CA ARG A 66 16.89 1.65 23.01
C ARG A 66 16.02 2.79 22.49
N LEU A 67 15.95 3.91 23.21
CA LEU A 67 15.21 5.09 22.78
C LEU A 67 15.78 5.66 21.48
N ARG A 68 17.11 5.86 21.42
CA ARG A 68 17.78 6.34 20.20
C ARG A 68 17.54 5.41 19.02
N LYS A 69 17.65 4.10 19.23
CA LYS A 69 17.38 3.09 18.18
C LYS A 69 15.92 3.12 17.72
N ALA A 70 14.97 3.39 18.61
CA ALA A 70 13.56 3.53 18.27
C ALA A 70 13.33 4.79 17.42
N CYS A 71 13.90 5.93 17.80
CA CYS A 71 13.81 7.19 17.06
C CYS A 71 14.38 7.08 15.64
N LEU A 72 15.58 6.49 15.50
CA LEU A 72 16.18 6.27 14.18
C LEU A 72 15.32 5.37 13.27
N ARG A 73 14.73 4.31 13.83
CA ARG A 73 13.82 3.42 13.08
C ARG A 73 12.52 4.12 12.71
N PHE A 74 12.03 5.00 13.57
CA PHE A 74 10.81 5.79 13.36
C PHE A 74 11.02 6.78 12.22
N GLN A 75 12.14 7.51 12.23
CA GLN A 75 12.56 8.39 11.14
C GLN A 75 12.71 7.64 9.83
N TYR A 76 13.52 6.57 9.80
CA TYR A 76 13.73 5.79 8.59
C TYR A 76 12.42 5.25 8.00
N THR A 77 11.53 4.73 8.85
CA THR A 77 10.23 4.21 8.39
C THR A 77 9.33 5.35 7.90
N HIS A 78 9.47 6.58 8.42
CA HIS A 78 8.66 7.74 8.00
C HIS A 78 9.10 8.17 6.60
N GLN A 79 10.42 8.23 6.40
CA GLN A 79 11.01 8.50 5.10
C GLN A 79 10.54 7.48 4.07
N GLN A 80 10.54 6.18 4.37
CA GLN A 80 10.05 5.16 3.43
C GLN A 80 8.57 5.31 3.05
N LEU A 81 7.74 5.87 3.94
CA LEU A 81 6.31 6.02 3.70
C LEU A 81 5.98 7.28 2.90
N PHE A 82 6.60 8.40 3.27
CA PHE A 82 6.20 9.74 2.85
C PHE A 82 7.26 10.51 2.06
N GLU A 83 8.52 10.07 2.11
CA GLU A 83 9.65 10.73 1.45
C GLU A 83 10.30 9.81 0.40
N GLY A 84 11.09 10.38 -0.50
CA GLY A 84 11.80 9.62 -1.55
C GLY A 84 11.20 9.78 -2.95
N PRO A 85 11.82 9.13 -3.97
CA PRO A 85 11.47 9.31 -5.38
C PRO A 85 10.10 8.72 -5.74
N GLU A 86 9.64 7.72 -5.00
CA GLU A 86 8.33 7.09 -5.15
C GLU A 86 7.68 6.91 -3.77
N PRO A 87 7.06 7.97 -3.20
CA PRO A 87 6.41 7.86 -1.90
C PRO A 87 5.26 6.86 -1.97
N LEU A 88 5.14 6.04 -0.93
CA LEU A 88 4.11 5.03 -0.87
C LEU A 88 2.74 5.62 -0.53
N VAL A 89 2.72 6.73 0.20
CA VAL A 89 1.53 7.52 0.52
C VAL A 89 1.67 8.90 -0.09
N THR A 90 0.77 9.25 -1.01
CA THR A 90 0.80 10.54 -1.73
C THR A 90 0.03 11.65 -1.01
N THR A 91 -0.94 11.28 -0.18
CA THR A 91 -1.78 12.21 0.57
C THR A 91 -1.38 12.21 2.03
N ILE A 92 -0.71 13.28 2.46
CA ILE A 92 -0.26 13.44 3.84
C ILE A 92 -1.39 14.06 4.66
N PRO A 93 -1.86 13.39 5.73
CA PRO A 93 -2.86 13.95 6.63
C PRO A 93 -2.37 15.24 7.31
N PRO A 94 -3.29 16.16 7.65
CA PRO A 94 -2.94 17.40 8.34
C PRO A 94 -2.30 17.09 9.70
N LYS A 95 -1.23 17.83 10.06
CA LYS A 95 -0.48 17.67 11.33
C LYS A 95 0.26 16.33 11.51
N LEU A 96 0.30 15.44 10.52
CA LEU A 96 1.09 14.21 10.63
C LEU A 96 2.57 14.55 10.82
N PHE A 97 3.10 15.46 10.00
CA PHE A 97 4.49 15.90 10.09
C PHE A 97 4.78 16.65 11.40
N GLU A 98 3.89 17.57 11.81
CA GLU A 98 4.02 18.29 13.09
C GLU A 98 4.05 17.34 14.29
N SER A 99 3.12 16.39 14.35
CA SER A 99 3.08 15.40 15.44
C SER A 99 4.30 14.47 15.43
N PHE A 100 4.79 14.10 14.24
CA PHE A 100 6.00 13.31 14.08
C PHE A 100 7.25 14.05 14.60
N GLU A 101 7.45 15.31 14.19
CA GLU A 101 8.57 16.13 14.63
C GLU A 101 8.51 16.42 16.14
N SER A 102 7.32 16.73 16.68
CA SER A 102 7.14 16.96 18.12
C SER A 102 7.50 15.72 18.95
N ILE A 103 7.12 14.51 18.51
CA ILE A 103 7.50 13.26 19.21
C ILE A 103 9.02 13.10 19.23
N LEU A 104 9.71 13.39 18.12
CA LEU A 104 11.16 13.28 18.04
C LEU A 104 11.87 14.35 18.87
N ALA A 105 11.36 15.58 18.88
CA ALA A 105 11.91 16.66 19.71
C ALA A 105 11.82 16.32 21.21
N GLU A 106 10.67 15.80 21.67
CA GLU A 106 10.50 15.35 23.06
C GLU A 106 11.36 14.12 23.39
N ALA A 107 11.51 13.18 22.45
CA ALA A 107 12.41 12.05 22.62
C ALA A 107 13.89 12.49 22.70
N ASP A 108 14.28 13.53 21.97
CA ASP A 108 15.63 14.09 22.04
C ASP A 108 15.90 14.75 23.40
N LYS A 109 14.92 15.48 23.96
CA LYS A 109 15.00 15.97 25.34
C LYS A 109 15.24 14.83 26.34
N ALA A 110 14.51 13.73 26.20
CA ALA A 110 14.68 12.54 27.05
C ALA A 110 16.08 11.92 26.90
N LEU A 111 16.62 11.86 25.68
CA LEU A 111 17.98 11.37 25.42
C LEU A 111 19.06 12.22 26.09
N HIS A 112 18.83 13.53 26.22
CA HIS A 112 19.70 14.47 26.93
C HIS A 112 19.42 14.54 28.44
N GLY A 113 18.59 13.64 28.98
CA GLY A 113 18.29 13.55 30.41
C GLY A 113 17.30 14.60 30.92
N GLN A 114 16.71 15.40 30.03
CA GLN A 114 15.73 16.42 30.40
C GLN A 114 14.37 15.79 30.75
N THR A 115 13.48 16.58 31.35
CA THR A 115 12.10 16.19 31.59
C THR A 115 11.32 16.27 30.28
N VAL A 116 10.65 15.17 29.95
CA VAL A 116 9.71 15.08 28.83
C VAL A 116 8.43 15.79 29.23
N ASP A 117 7.87 16.59 28.33
CA ASP A 117 6.60 17.24 28.58
C ASP A 117 5.43 16.24 28.49
N ASP A 118 4.39 16.46 29.30
CA ASP A 118 3.13 15.70 29.22
C ASP A 118 2.46 15.87 27.83
N GLU A 119 2.80 16.94 27.11
CA GLU A 119 2.41 17.16 25.71
C GLU A 119 2.88 16.05 24.76
N MET A 120 3.93 15.29 25.08
CA MET A 120 4.38 14.17 24.23
C MET A 120 3.28 13.13 24.02
N ALA A 121 2.47 12.86 25.04
CA ALA A 121 1.34 11.93 24.93
C ALA A 121 0.23 12.48 24.03
N PHE A 122 0.03 13.80 24.02
CA PHE A 122 -0.91 14.47 23.11
C PHE A 122 -0.44 14.32 21.65
N TRP A 123 0.83 14.66 21.37
CA TRP A 123 1.39 14.52 20.02
C TRP A 123 1.39 13.07 19.53
N GLN A 124 1.67 12.11 20.42
CA GLN A 124 1.59 10.69 20.09
C GLN A 124 0.17 10.26 19.69
N ARG A 125 -0.87 10.74 20.39
CA ARG A 125 -2.26 10.46 20.03
C ARG A 125 -2.65 11.12 18.70
N THR A 126 -2.25 12.38 18.49
CA THR A 126 -2.46 13.08 17.21
C THR A 126 -1.79 12.34 16.06
N PHE A 127 -0.58 11.83 16.27
CA PHE A 127 0.11 11.01 15.28
C PHE A 127 -0.65 9.72 14.97
N LEU A 128 -1.13 9.00 15.99
CA LEU A 128 -1.93 7.78 15.78
C LEU A 128 -3.18 8.03 14.95
N ILE A 129 -3.94 9.09 15.26
CA ILE A 129 -5.15 9.47 14.52
C ILE A 129 -4.81 9.75 13.04
N ASN A 130 -3.71 10.46 12.78
CA ASN A 130 -3.30 10.73 11.41
C ASN A 130 -2.83 9.45 10.69
N MET A 131 -2.18 8.52 11.38
CA MET A 131 -1.85 7.21 10.80
C MET A 131 -3.08 6.33 10.55
N ASP A 132 -4.16 6.48 11.32
CA ASP A 132 -5.46 5.88 11.02
C ASP A 132 -6.03 6.44 9.71
N LEU A 133 -6.00 7.76 9.52
CA LEU A 133 -6.42 8.40 8.26
C LEU A 133 -5.61 7.92 7.06
N VAL A 134 -4.31 7.69 7.21
CA VAL A 134 -3.49 7.05 6.16
C VAL A 134 -4.04 5.66 5.83
N THR A 135 -4.33 4.86 6.85
CA THR A 135 -4.88 3.50 6.67
C THR A 135 -6.25 3.52 5.98
N ASP A 136 -7.13 4.44 6.37
CA ASP A 136 -8.46 4.59 5.77
C ASP A 136 -8.36 5.01 4.29
N SER A 137 -7.50 5.98 3.98
CA SER A 137 -7.27 6.41 2.59
C SER A 137 -6.72 5.28 1.70
N LEU A 138 -5.90 4.39 2.27
CA LEU A 138 -5.41 3.19 1.58
C LEU A 138 -6.52 2.16 1.39
N GLY A 139 -7.42 2.01 2.36
CA GLY A 139 -8.61 1.17 2.24
C GLY A 139 -9.48 1.59 1.06
N GLU A 140 -9.80 2.88 0.95
CA GLU A 140 -10.59 3.42 -0.16
C GLU A 140 -9.87 3.29 -1.52
N SER A 141 -8.57 3.61 -1.56
CA SER A 141 -7.74 3.50 -2.77
C SER A 141 -7.59 2.05 -3.23
N SER A 142 -7.39 1.12 -2.30
CA SER A 142 -7.30 -0.32 -2.57
C SER A 142 -8.63 -0.87 -3.06
N LEU A 143 -9.74 -0.57 -2.37
CA LEU A 143 -11.06 -1.03 -2.79
C LEU A 143 -11.44 -0.52 -4.18
N SER A 144 -11.15 0.74 -4.48
CA SER A 144 -11.42 1.30 -5.82
C SER A 144 -10.54 0.69 -6.91
N SER A 145 -9.26 0.45 -6.63
CA SER A 145 -8.31 -0.20 -7.55
C SER A 145 -8.68 -1.66 -7.81
N ILE A 146 -8.98 -2.43 -6.76
CA ILE A 146 -9.45 -3.81 -6.84
C ILE A 146 -10.77 -3.86 -7.63
N ARG A 147 -11.70 -2.93 -7.40
CA ARG A 147 -12.97 -2.88 -8.13
C ARG A 147 -12.76 -2.67 -9.63
N LYS A 148 -11.87 -1.75 -10.02
CA LYS A 148 -11.51 -1.52 -11.43
C LYS A 148 -10.87 -2.77 -12.06
N LEU A 149 -9.89 -3.37 -11.39
CA LEU A 149 -9.22 -4.57 -11.89
C LEU A 149 -10.19 -5.76 -12.01
N ARG A 150 -11.13 -5.91 -11.07
CA ARG A 150 -12.20 -6.90 -11.16
C ARG A 150 -13.11 -6.66 -12.35
N GLN A 151 -13.48 -5.40 -12.60
CA GLN A 151 -14.29 -5.04 -13.77
C GLN A 151 -13.56 -5.35 -15.08
N ASP A 152 -12.27 -5.03 -15.17
CA ASP A 152 -11.43 -5.35 -16.33
C ASP A 152 -11.36 -6.87 -16.54
N ALA A 153 -11.16 -7.66 -15.48
CA ALA A 153 -11.14 -9.12 -15.55
C ALA A 153 -12.48 -9.70 -16.03
N VAL A 154 -13.62 -9.19 -15.53
CA VAL A 154 -14.96 -9.61 -15.98
C VAL A 154 -15.18 -9.26 -17.45
N MET A 155 -14.73 -8.08 -17.89
CA MET A 155 -14.80 -7.68 -19.30
C MET A 155 -13.99 -8.62 -20.20
N VAL A 156 -12.75 -8.93 -19.82
CA VAL A 156 -11.89 -9.89 -20.55
C VAL A 156 -12.55 -11.27 -20.61
N ALA A 157 -13.09 -11.77 -19.50
CA ALA A 157 -13.81 -13.05 -19.48
C ALA A 157 -15.07 -13.03 -20.37
N GLY A 158 -15.81 -11.94 -20.39
CA GLY A 158 -16.98 -11.76 -21.27
C GLY A 158 -16.60 -11.77 -22.75
N VAL A 159 -15.52 -11.09 -23.13
CA VAL A 159 -14.96 -11.15 -24.50
C VAL A 159 -14.54 -12.57 -24.85
N LEU A 160 -13.89 -13.28 -23.92
CA LEU A 160 -13.46 -14.66 -24.10
C LEU A 160 -14.66 -15.58 -24.39
N LEU A 161 -15.72 -15.46 -23.61
CA LEU A 161 -16.94 -16.22 -23.78
C LEU A 161 -17.61 -15.92 -25.13
N LEU A 162 -17.67 -14.64 -25.52
CA LEU A 162 -18.22 -14.23 -26.81
C LEU A 162 -17.42 -14.79 -27.99
N VAL A 163 -16.09 -14.79 -27.91
CA VAL A 163 -15.21 -15.38 -28.92
C VAL A 163 -15.44 -16.89 -29.04
N ILE A 164 -15.57 -17.59 -27.90
CA ILE A 164 -15.88 -19.03 -27.89
C ILE A 164 -17.25 -19.30 -28.51
N LEU A 165 -18.28 -18.51 -28.18
CA LEU A 165 -19.63 -18.67 -28.75
C LEU A 165 -19.64 -18.41 -30.26
N LEU A 166 -18.96 -17.36 -30.74
CA LEU A 166 -18.84 -17.09 -32.17
C LEU A 166 -18.13 -18.25 -32.88
N GLN A 167 -17.05 -18.78 -32.32
CA GLN A 167 -16.40 -19.95 -32.88
C GLN A 167 -17.34 -21.15 -32.92
N ALA A 168 -18.11 -21.40 -31.86
CA ALA A 168 -19.08 -22.49 -31.84
C ALA A 168 -20.13 -22.33 -32.96
N VAL A 169 -20.63 -21.12 -33.22
CA VAL A 169 -21.62 -20.82 -34.28
C VAL A 169 -21.05 -20.88 -35.70
N PHE A 170 -19.76 -20.61 -35.89
CA PHE A 170 -19.12 -20.64 -37.21
C PHE A 170 -18.45 -21.98 -37.56
N ILE A 171 -18.17 -22.82 -36.55
CA ILE A 171 -17.57 -24.15 -36.72
C ILE A 171 -18.65 -25.25 -36.79
N PHE A 172 -19.77 -25.10 -36.06
CA PHE A 172 -20.98 -25.93 -36.21
C PHE A 172 -22.03 -25.28 -37.10
#